data_AF-A0A7C8AQ84-F1
#
_entry.id   AF-A0A7C8AQ84-F1
#
_cell.length_a   1.000
_cell.length_b   1.000
_cell.length_c   1.000
_cell.angle_alpha   90.00
_cell.angle_beta   90.00
_cell.angle_gamma   90.00
#
_symmetry.space_group_name_H-M   'P 1'
#
loop_
_entity.id
_entity.type
_entity.pdbx_description
1 polymer ?
#
loop_
_entity_poly.entity_id
_entity_poly.type
_entity_poly.pdbx_seq_one_letter_code
_entity_poly.pdbx_strand_id
1 'polypeptide(L)' 'VKENLYPEHDLFIQSMKLKNTLRYLMGEEQITHFGLDYYMSEEEGGI' A
#
# COMPACT_ATOMS: atom_id res chain seq x y z
N VAL A 1 17.05 -3.03 14.23
CA VAL A 1 15.71 -3.64 14.09
C VAL A 1 15.04 -3.57 15.45
N LYS A 2 13.76 -3.17 15.53
CA LYS A 2 13.04 -3.06 16.82
C LYS A 2 12.94 -4.45 17.45
N GLU A 3 13.25 -4.57 18.74
CA GLU A 3 13.05 -5.82 19.48
C GLU A 3 11.60 -6.29 19.33
N ASN A 4 11.40 -7.57 19.00
CA ASN A 4 10.12 -8.25 18.74
C ASN A 4 9.44 -7.99 17.38
N LEU A 5 10.12 -7.39 16.40
CA LEU A 5 9.58 -7.34 15.03
C LEU A 5 9.99 -8.60 14.24
N TYR A 6 9.02 -9.41 13.85
CA TYR A 6 9.26 -10.55 12.97
C TYR A 6 9.61 -10.09 11.55
N PRO A 7 10.58 -10.74 10.89
CA PRO A 7 10.87 -10.46 9.49
C PRO A 7 9.66 -10.85 8.63
N GLU A 8 9.29 -9.95 7.72
CA GLU A 8 8.31 -10.24 6.67
C GLU A 8 9.03 -10.97 5.54
N HIS A 9 8.53 -12.13 5.12
CA HIS A 9 9.13 -12.94 4.04
C HIS A 9 8.27 -12.98 2.78
N ASP A 10 7.05 -12.44 2.81
CA ASP A 10 6.20 -12.34 1.65
C ASP A 10 6.61 -11.15 0.75
N LEU A 11 7.05 -11.44 -0.47
CA LEU A 11 7.49 -10.44 -1.46
C LEU A 11 6.36 -9.46 -1.85
N PHE A 12 5.10 -9.89 -1.86
CA PHE A 12 3.97 -9.02 -2.16
C PHE A 12 3.73 -8.04 -1.02
N ILE A 13 3.81 -8.49 0.24
CA ILE A 13 3.68 -7.61 1.41
C ILE A 13 4.85 -6.61 1.47
N GLN A 14 6.08 -7.05 1.20
CA GLN A 14 7.24 -6.16 1.11
C GLN A 14 7.08 -5.11 0.00
N SER A 15 6.62 -5.52 -1.18
CA SER A 15 6.37 -4.63 -2.32
C SER A 15 5.29 -3.59 -1.99
N MET A 16 4.20 -4.00 -1.34
CA MET A 16 3.17 -3.06 -0.88
C MET A 16 3.73 -2.05 0.13
N LYS A 17 4.52 -2.49 1.12
CA LYS A 17 5.19 -1.60 2.08
C LYS A 17 6.08 -0.57 1.38
N LEU A 18 6.82 -0.99 0.35
CA LEU A 18 7.64 -0.09 -0.46
C LEU A 18 6.79 0.95 -1.20
N LYS A 19 5.72 0.53 -1.88
CA LYS A 19 4.80 1.44 -2.59
C LYS A 19 4.17 2.47 -1.65
N ASN A 20 3.70 2.04 -0.48
CA ASN A 20 3.12 2.95 0.52
C ASN A 20 4.15 3.90 1.13
N THR A 21 5.41 3.48 1.22
CA THR A 21 6.50 4.36 1.62
C THR A 21 6.71 5.46 0.58
N LEU A 22 6.72 5.12 -0.71
CA LEU A 22 6.85 6.11 -1.78
C LEU A 22 5.67 7.08 -1.83
N ARG A 23 4.43 6.57 -1.72
CA ARG A 23 3.21 7.39 -1.64
C ARG A 23 3.29 8.40 -0.49
N TYR A 24 3.67 7.95 0.70
CA TYR A 24 3.88 8.83 1.86
C TYR A 24 4.89 9.94 1.57
N LEU A 25 6.02 9.62 0.94
CA LEU A 25 7.03 10.62 0.57
C LEU A 25 6.52 11.63 -0.47
N MET A 26 5.58 11.23 -1.31
CA MET A 26 4.92 12.09 -2.30
C MET A 26 3.71 12.84 -1.73
N GLY A 27 3.38 12.66 -0.45
CA GLY A 27 2.19 13.26 0.18
C GLY A 27 0.87 12.60 -0.26
N GLU A 28 0.95 11.42 -0.86
CA GLU A 28 -0.22 10.64 -1.28
C GLU A 28 -0.72 9.70 -0.17
N GLU A 29 -2.01 9.37 -0.24
CA GLU A 29 -2.62 8.40 0.65
C GLU A 29 -2.07 6.98 0.40
N GLN A 30 -2.02 6.17 1.46
CA GLN A 30 -1.53 4.79 1.41
C GLN A 30 -2.58 3.88 0.78
N ILE A 31 -2.14 2.90 0.01
CA ILE A 31 -2.99 1.83 -0.50
C ILE A 31 -3.29 0.86 0.65
N THR A 32 -4.56 0.67 0.97
CA THR A 32 -4.99 -0.33 1.96
C THR A 32 -5.56 -1.58 1.27
N HIS A 33 -5.57 -2.72 1.97
CA HIS A 33 -6.15 -3.97 1.43
C HIS A 33 -7.68 -3.98 1.44
N PHE A 34 -8.35 -2.86 1.77
CA PHE A 34 -9.80 -2.83 1.74
C PHE A 34 -10.35 -2.89 0.32
N GLY A 35 -9.52 -2.66 -0.70
CA GLY A 35 -9.88 -2.80 -2.12
C GLY A 35 -10.89 -1.78 -2.62
N LEU A 36 -11.68 -1.21 -1.70
CA LEU A 36 -12.63 -0.14 -1.91
C LEU A 36 -11.96 1.12 -2.46
N ASP A 37 -10.70 1.39 -2.10
CA ASP A 37 -9.96 2.57 -2.59
C ASP A 37 -9.77 2.58 -4.13
N TYR A 38 -9.75 1.40 -4.78
CA TYR A 38 -9.66 1.29 -6.25
C TYR A 38 -11.02 1.36 -6.95
N TYR A 39 -12.10 0.96 -6.27
CA TYR A 39 -13.46 0.94 -6.82
C TYR A 39 -14.29 2.16 -6.42
N MET A 40 -13.81 2.97 -5.48
CA MET A 40 -14.46 4.21 -5.05
C MET A 40 -13.91 5.43 -5.76
N SER A 41 -12.74 5.35 -6.41
CA SER A 41 -12.29 6.33 -7.39
C SER A 41 -12.99 6.09 -8.74
N GLU A 42 -14.31 6.01 -8.73
CA GLU A 42 -15.17 5.99 -9.92
C GLU A 42 -15.52 7.43 -10.33
N GLU A 43 -14.49 8.26 -10.44
CA GLU A 43 -14.48 9.39 -11.38
C GLU A 43 -13.27 9.15 -12.29
N GLU A 44 -13.55 8.70 -13.50
CA GLU A 44 -12.61 8.41 -14.60
C GLU A 44 -12.03 6.98 -14.71
N GLY A 45 -12.91 6.04 -15.04
CA GLY A 45 -12.69 5.19 -16.22
C GLY A 45 -12.05 3.80 -16.04
N GLY A 46 -12.88 2.77 -16.29
CA GLY A 46 -12.48 1.41 -16.67
C GLY A 46 -13.02 0.38 -15.67
N ILE A 47 -14.03 -0.44 -15.96
CA ILE A 47 -14.42 -1.13 -17.21
C ILE A 47 -15.94 -1.36 -17.18
#